data_AF-A0A831LV89-F1
#
_entry.id   AF-A0A831LV89-F1
#
_cell.length_a   1.000
_cell.length_b   1.000
_cell.length_c   1.000
_cell.angle_alpha   90.00
_cell.angle_beta   90.00
_cell.angle_gamma   90.00
#
_symmetry.space_group_name_H-M   'P 1'
#
loop_
_entity.id
_entity.type
_entity.pdbx_description
1 polymer ?
#
loop_
_entity_poly.entity_id
_entity_poly.type
_entity_poly.pdbx_seq_one_letter_code
_entity_poly.pdbx_strand_id
1 'polypeptide(L)'
;HPSGIVETSNYNSYGYLASISAGGATRYTVTTMNVRQQVTAATFGASLLGDFGFDDYGYPTHSKAQASGVYKQDYRYSFNTVTGNLNSRQNYLRSKSESFTYDNLDRLKTVTGPQNLTMDYAANGNILTKSDVGTNTFEYNHPTIPYALTDLETASGLVPEYLQLATYTSFEQVSTIEEGDYYATFTYNSDDQRAKMLVTDLGSPILTRWYAGSRYIKETAGAVTKEYTWIGGDAYSAPAVAVKQGANTIWYYLLRDYLGNITHVVNTLNTVTAEYSYDAWGRRRDKDDWSYSLNSEPELLAGRSFTSHEYLPWFELVNMNGRLYDPVVGRFLSADPFVQAPDLTQSFNRYSYCFNNPLVYVDPDGEIAWFVPIIIGAAIFGT
;
A
#
# COMPACT_ATOMS: atom_id res chain seq x y z
N HIS A 1 0.49 -15.78 -18.23
CA HIS A 1 -0.16 -14.47 -17.98
C HIS A 1 -0.89 -13.96 -19.22
N PRO A 2 -1.96 -13.14 -19.10
CA PRO A 2 -2.66 -12.56 -20.24
C PRO A 2 -1.77 -11.77 -21.21
N SER A 3 -0.66 -11.21 -20.71
CA SER A 3 0.38 -10.56 -21.51
C SER A 3 1.14 -11.46 -22.49
N GLY A 4 0.97 -12.79 -22.39
CA GLY A 4 1.78 -13.80 -23.08
C GLY A 4 3.06 -14.19 -22.33
N ILE A 5 3.35 -13.55 -21.19
CA ILE A 5 4.52 -13.90 -20.37
C ILE A 5 4.26 -15.22 -19.64
N VAL A 6 5.26 -16.11 -19.71
CA VAL A 6 5.32 -17.35 -18.93
C VAL A 6 6.30 -17.15 -17.79
N GLU A 7 5.88 -17.54 -16.59
CA GLU A 7 6.74 -17.63 -15.42
C GLU A 7 6.87 -19.09 -14.98
N THR A 8 7.97 -19.40 -14.31
CA THR A 8 8.27 -20.72 -13.75
C THR A 8 8.72 -20.54 -12.31
N SER A 9 7.97 -21.12 -11.39
CA SER A 9 8.35 -21.23 -9.97
C SER A 9 9.10 -22.54 -9.76
N ASN A 10 10.32 -22.45 -9.24
CA ASN A 10 11.15 -23.59 -8.89
C ASN A 10 11.15 -23.77 -7.37
N TYR A 11 11.00 -25.00 -6.90
CA TYR A 11 10.95 -25.33 -5.48
C TYR A 11 12.14 -26.21 -5.09
N ASN A 12 12.60 -26.09 -3.85
CA ASN A 12 13.62 -26.97 -3.30
C ASN A 12 13.04 -28.35 -2.91
N SER A 13 13.89 -29.26 -2.43
CA SER A 13 13.49 -30.62 -2.02
C SER A 13 12.50 -30.68 -0.86
N TYR A 14 12.30 -29.57 -0.16
CA TYR A 14 11.35 -29.45 0.95
C TYR A 14 10.02 -28.79 0.53
N GLY A 15 9.88 -28.44 -0.76
CA GLY A 15 8.67 -27.79 -1.29
C GLY A 15 8.61 -26.28 -1.10
N TYR A 16 9.67 -25.64 -0.59
CA TYR A 16 9.73 -24.18 -0.49
C TYR A 16 10.20 -23.54 -1.79
N LEU A 17 9.69 -22.34 -2.09
CA LEU A 17 10.09 -21.57 -3.26
C LEU A 17 11.60 -21.30 -3.22
N ALA A 18 12.29 -21.70 -4.29
CA ALA A 18 13.73 -21.50 -4.45
C ALA A 18 14.03 -20.35 -5.43
N SER A 19 13.32 -20.28 -6.55
CA SER A 19 13.48 -19.20 -7.52
C SER A 19 12.27 -19.04 -8.45
N ILE A 20 12.17 -17.87 -9.07
CA ILE A 20 11.17 -17.53 -10.07
C ILE A 20 11.90 -17.08 -11.33
N SER A 21 11.55 -17.66 -12.48
CA SER A 21 12.08 -17.31 -13.79
C SER A 21 10.97 -16.81 -14.71
N ALA A 22 11.24 -15.76 -15.49
CA ALA A 22 10.30 -15.25 -16.48
C ALA A 22 11.05 -14.49 -17.60
N GLY A 23 10.56 -14.61 -18.83
CA GLY A 23 11.19 -13.97 -19.99
C GLY A 23 12.65 -14.39 -20.21
N GLY A 24 12.94 -15.69 -20.02
CA GLY A 24 14.26 -16.28 -20.27
C GLY A 24 15.33 -16.01 -19.20
N ALA A 25 14.99 -15.41 -18.06
CA ALA A 25 15.93 -15.14 -16.97
C ALA A 25 15.31 -15.42 -15.59
N THR A 26 16.15 -15.78 -14.63
CA THR A 26 15.78 -15.81 -13.20
C THR A 26 15.54 -14.38 -12.73
N ARG A 27 14.37 -14.13 -12.12
CA ARG A 27 13.93 -12.83 -11.64
C ARG A 27 14.05 -12.68 -10.14
N TYR A 28 13.95 -13.78 -9.41
CA TYR A 28 14.07 -13.80 -7.95
C TYR A 28 14.59 -15.15 -7.49
N THR A 29 15.50 -15.15 -6.52
CA THR A 29 16.03 -16.36 -5.88
C THR A 29 16.03 -16.16 -4.38
N VAL A 30 15.43 -17.09 -3.64
CA VAL A 30 15.54 -17.14 -2.18
C VAL A 30 16.90 -17.76 -1.83
N THR A 31 17.73 -17.02 -1.11
CA THR A 31 19.10 -17.47 -0.78
C THR A 31 19.15 -18.07 0.62
N THR A 32 18.48 -17.46 1.60
CA THR A 32 18.44 -17.97 2.97
C THR A 32 17.07 -17.71 3.61
N MET A 33 16.69 -18.61 4.52
CA MET A 33 15.52 -18.49 5.39
C MET A 33 15.90 -18.81 6.83
N ASN A 34 15.23 -18.18 7.79
CA ASN A 34 15.37 -18.53 9.21
C ASN A 34 14.45 -19.72 9.59
N VAL A 35 14.54 -20.16 10.86
CA VAL A 35 13.73 -21.28 11.38
C VAL A 35 12.22 -21.01 11.43
N ARG A 36 11.81 -19.73 11.35
CA ARG A 36 10.41 -19.29 11.23
C ARG A 36 9.95 -19.22 9.76
N GLN A 37 10.76 -19.75 8.83
CA GLN A 37 10.53 -19.72 7.38
C GLN A 37 10.49 -18.30 6.79
N GLN A 38 11.03 -17.31 7.48
CA GLN A 38 11.13 -15.95 6.95
C GLN A 38 12.36 -15.87 6.07
N VAL A 39 12.21 -15.34 4.85
CA VAL A 39 13.35 -15.09 3.95
C VAL A 39 14.24 -14.01 4.53
N THR A 40 15.49 -14.37 4.83
CA THR A 40 16.50 -13.46 5.41
C THR A 40 17.45 -12.90 4.36
N ALA A 41 17.57 -13.56 3.21
CA ALA A 41 18.30 -13.01 2.06
C ALA A 41 17.76 -13.55 0.74
N ALA A 42 17.77 -12.71 -0.28
CA ALA A 42 17.34 -13.05 -1.63
C ALA A 42 18.14 -12.30 -2.69
N THR A 43 18.11 -12.78 -3.92
CA THR A 43 18.68 -12.09 -5.08
C THR A 43 17.56 -11.74 -6.05
N PHE A 44 17.40 -10.44 -6.32
CA PHE A 44 16.55 -9.92 -7.39
C PHE A 44 17.37 -9.87 -8.69
N GLY A 45 16.89 -10.56 -9.71
CA GLY A 45 17.62 -10.76 -10.95
C GLY A 45 18.92 -11.52 -10.75
N ALA A 46 20.01 -10.95 -11.26
CA ALA A 46 21.33 -11.56 -11.21
C ALA A 46 22.21 -11.06 -10.03
N SER A 47 21.99 -9.85 -9.54
CA SER A 47 22.99 -9.18 -8.68
C SER A 47 22.46 -8.14 -7.69
N LEU A 48 21.15 -7.87 -7.64
CA LEU A 48 20.58 -7.02 -6.60
C LEU A 48 20.29 -7.90 -5.38
N LEU A 49 21.14 -7.77 -4.34
CA LEU A 49 21.06 -8.60 -3.15
C LEU A 49 20.16 -7.93 -2.11
N GLY A 50 19.10 -8.62 -1.70
CA GLY A 50 18.22 -8.25 -0.60
C GLY A 50 18.66 -8.91 0.71
N ASP A 51 18.58 -8.14 1.80
CA ASP A 51 18.91 -8.52 3.17
C ASP A 51 17.76 -8.10 4.10
N PHE A 52 17.17 -9.07 4.77
CA PHE A 52 15.96 -8.89 5.58
C PHE A 52 16.20 -9.43 6.99
N GLY A 53 16.19 -8.53 7.96
CA GLY A 53 16.43 -8.89 9.35
C GLY A 53 15.14 -9.07 10.12
N PHE A 54 15.17 -10.01 11.05
CA PHE A 54 14.11 -10.24 12.03
C PHE A 54 14.73 -10.39 13.42
N ASP A 55 14.02 -9.96 14.46
CA ASP A 55 14.42 -10.23 15.84
C ASP A 55 14.02 -11.65 16.28
N ASP A 56 14.32 -12.02 17.53
CA ASP A 56 14.04 -13.35 18.07
C ASP A 56 12.53 -13.69 18.14
N TYR A 57 11.66 -12.66 18.11
CA TYR A 57 10.20 -12.80 18.11
C TYR A 57 9.63 -12.81 16.68
N GLY A 58 10.46 -12.49 15.69
CA GLY A 58 10.10 -12.48 14.28
C GLY A 58 9.66 -11.12 13.75
N TYR A 59 9.80 -10.04 14.52
CA TYR A 59 9.51 -8.69 14.03
C TYR A 59 10.60 -8.24 13.07
N PRO A 60 10.25 -7.59 11.94
CA PRO A 60 11.23 -7.03 11.02
C PRO A 60 12.13 -6.01 11.72
N THR A 61 13.45 -6.11 11.52
CA THR A 61 14.43 -5.12 12.00
C THR A 61 14.98 -4.27 10.87
N HIS A 62 15.00 -4.80 9.64
CA HIS A 62 15.38 -4.05 8.46
C HIS A 62 14.95 -4.71 7.15
N SER A 63 14.86 -3.88 6.11
CA SER A 63 14.72 -4.28 4.71
C SER A 63 15.74 -3.50 3.90
N LYS A 64 16.75 -4.19 3.34
CA LYS A 64 17.86 -3.58 2.62
C LYS A 64 18.03 -4.25 1.27
N ALA A 65 18.53 -3.48 0.31
CA ALA A 65 18.99 -4.03 -0.96
C ALA A 65 20.22 -3.29 -1.46
N GLN A 66 21.19 -4.02 -2.03
CA GLN A 66 22.41 -3.44 -2.59
C GLN A 66 22.85 -4.16 -3.87
N ALA A 67 23.57 -3.44 -4.72
CA ALA A 67 24.31 -4.03 -5.83
C ALA A 67 25.74 -3.51 -5.82
N SER A 68 26.72 -4.41 -5.92
CA SER A 68 28.16 -4.09 -5.92
C SER A 68 28.60 -3.22 -4.72
N GLY A 69 28.04 -3.48 -3.54
CA GLY A 69 28.33 -2.73 -2.30
C GLY A 69 27.59 -1.40 -2.16
N VAL A 70 26.80 -0.99 -3.16
CA VAL A 70 26.02 0.26 -3.14
C VAL A 70 24.57 -0.04 -2.80
N TYR A 71 24.11 0.45 -1.65
CA TYR A 71 22.72 0.32 -1.21
C TYR A 71 21.77 1.10 -2.13
N LYS A 72 20.66 0.46 -2.48
CA LYS A 72 19.51 1.01 -3.20
C LYS A 72 18.33 1.26 -2.28
N GLN A 73 18.28 0.54 -1.15
CA GLN A 73 17.31 0.68 -0.08
C GLN A 73 17.99 0.30 1.25
N ASP A 74 17.74 1.06 2.32
CA ASP A 74 18.10 0.68 3.71
C ASP A 74 17.04 1.24 4.66
N TYR A 75 16.01 0.43 4.93
CA TYR A 75 15.02 0.72 5.97
C TYR A 75 15.34 -0.06 7.24
N ARG A 76 15.13 0.57 8.40
CA ARG A 76 15.30 -0.06 9.71
C ARG A 76 14.12 0.22 10.61
N TYR A 77 13.80 -0.75 11.44
CA TYR A 77 12.60 -0.77 12.26
C TYR A 77 12.93 -1.20 13.69
N SER A 78 12.15 -0.70 14.64
CA SER A 78 12.16 -1.15 16.02
C SER A 78 10.72 -1.36 16.44
N PHE A 79 10.39 -2.55 16.92
CA PHE A 79 9.07 -2.90 17.41
C PHE A 79 9.09 -3.12 18.92
N ASN A 80 7.98 -2.82 19.57
CA ASN A 80 7.71 -3.27 20.92
C ASN A 80 7.32 -4.74 20.84
N THR A 81 8.12 -5.63 21.41
CA THR A 81 7.92 -7.08 21.31
C THR A 81 6.73 -7.59 22.13
N VAL A 82 6.17 -6.76 23.03
CA VAL A 82 5.00 -7.10 23.84
C VAL A 82 3.71 -6.72 23.13
N THR A 83 3.61 -5.49 22.62
CA THR A 83 2.38 -5.01 21.97
C THR A 83 2.38 -5.20 20.45
N GLY A 84 3.55 -5.41 19.85
CA GLY A 84 3.74 -5.42 18.40
C GLY A 84 3.77 -4.04 17.76
N ASN A 85 3.62 -2.96 18.53
CA ASN A 85 3.65 -1.60 18.02
C ASN A 85 5.01 -1.22 17.45
N LEU A 86 5.03 -0.51 16.32
CA LEU A 86 6.27 0.05 15.79
C LEU A 86 6.73 1.21 16.68
N ASN A 87 7.89 1.11 17.31
CA ASN A 87 8.50 2.20 18.06
C ASN A 87 9.10 3.26 17.13
N SER A 88 9.77 2.83 16.06
CA SER A 88 10.44 3.74 15.11
C SER A 88 10.71 3.09 13.77
N ARG A 89 10.75 3.92 12.71
CA ARG A 89 11.29 3.54 11.40
C ARG A 89 12.30 4.57 10.89
N GLN A 90 13.26 4.10 10.10
CA GLN A 90 14.30 4.94 9.52
C GLN A 90 14.50 4.60 8.04
N ASN A 91 14.72 5.61 7.21
CA ASN A 91 15.33 5.46 5.89
C ASN A 91 16.77 5.99 5.99
N TYR A 92 17.72 5.06 6.08
CA TYR A 92 19.13 5.39 6.33
C TYR A 92 19.77 6.12 5.14
N LEU A 93 19.35 5.82 3.91
CA LEU A 93 19.89 6.49 2.71
C LEU A 93 19.46 7.95 2.62
N ARG A 94 18.33 8.31 3.22
CA ARG A 94 17.81 9.68 3.27
C ARG A 94 18.11 10.40 4.57
N SER A 95 18.74 9.73 5.54
CA SER A 95 18.95 10.27 6.90
C SER A 95 17.65 10.75 7.55
N LYS A 96 16.56 9.98 7.37
CA LYS A 96 15.23 10.28 7.90
C LYS A 96 14.80 9.23 8.92
N SER A 97 14.14 9.68 9.99
CA SER A 97 13.67 8.84 11.08
C SER A 97 12.35 9.35 11.63
N GLU A 98 11.48 8.44 12.02
CA GLU A 98 10.25 8.71 12.77
C GLU A 98 10.18 7.80 13.99
N SER A 99 9.65 8.31 15.08
CA SER A 99 9.23 7.53 16.24
C SER A 99 7.74 7.69 16.51
N PHE A 100 7.13 6.66 17.07
CA PHE A 100 5.69 6.56 17.23
C PHE A 100 5.33 6.29 18.68
N THR A 101 4.23 6.88 19.14
CA THR A 101 3.62 6.54 20.43
C THR A 101 2.16 6.19 20.24
N TYR A 102 1.61 5.47 21.21
CA TYR A 102 0.27 4.91 21.15
C TYR A 102 -0.46 5.23 22.46
N ASP A 103 -1.79 5.25 22.41
CA ASP A 103 -2.59 5.31 23.63
C ASP A 103 -2.76 3.93 24.28
N ASN A 104 -3.52 3.86 25.38
CA ASN A 104 -3.71 2.62 26.14
C ASN A 104 -4.55 1.56 25.41
N LEU A 105 -5.03 1.85 24.19
CA LEU A 105 -5.74 0.92 23.32
C LEU A 105 -4.93 0.61 22.04
N ASP A 106 -3.62 0.88 22.07
CA ASP A 106 -2.69 0.67 20.95
C ASP A 106 -3.05 1.45 19.68
N ARG A 107 -3.75 2.59 19.80
CA ARG A 107 -4.04 3.49 18.68
C ARG A 107 -2.91 4.49 18.49
N LEU A 108 -2.53 4.78 17.25
CA LEU A 108 -1.40 5.66 16.93
C LEU A 108 -1.67 7.08 17.44
N LYS A 109 -0.96 7.51 18.48
CA LYS A 109 -1.20 8.79 19.14
C LYS A 109 -0.31 9.91 18.62
N THR A 110 0.98 9.63 18.44
CA THR A 110 1.92 10.64 17.92
C THR A 110 2.90 10.06 16.93
N VAL A 111 3.27 10.88 15.95
CA VAL A 111 4.41 10.70 15.06
C VAL A 111 5.39 11.84 15.36
N THR A 112 6.64 11.51 15.68
CA THR A 112 7.72 12.49 15.85
C THR A 112 8.79 12.26 14.80
N GLY A 113 9.15 13.29 14.05
CA GLY A 113 10.10 13.17 12.95
C GLY A 113 10.16 14.44 12.09
N PRO A 114 10.45 14.32 10.78
CA PRO A 114 10.43 15.43 9.84
C PRO A 114 9.05 16.13 9.77
N GLN A 115 7.97 15.36 9.91
CA GLN A 115 6.61 15.86 10.05
C GLN A 115 6.04 15.30 11.35
N ASN A 116 5.69 16.18 12.29
CA ASN A 116 5.08 15.78 13.56
C ASN A 116 3.58 15.68 13.39
N LEU A 117 3.00 14.56 13.82
CA LEU A 117 1.55 14.33 13.82
C LEU A 117 1.07 14.00 15.21
N THR A 118 -0.14 14.46 15.56
CA THR A 118 -0.84 14.08 16.78
C THR A 118 -2.29 13.75 16.44
N MET A 119 -2.80 12.69 17.06
CA MET A 119 -4.19 12.27 16.94
C MET A 119 -4.80 12.09 18.33
N ASP A 120 -6.05 12.56 18.47
CA ASP A 120 -6.90 12.20 19.60
C ASP A 120 -8.10 11.40 19.13
N TYR A 121 -8.61 10.57 20.04
CA TYR A 121 -9.65 9.60 19.73
C TYR A 121 -10.77 9.65 20.74
N ALA A 122 -12.00 9.46 20.26
CA ALA A 122 -13.13 9.16 21.11
C ALA A 122 -13.03 7.74 21.67
N ALA A 123 -13.80 7.45 22.72
CA ALA A 123 -13.86 6.11 23.32
C ALA A 123 -14.34 5.04 22.32
N ASN A 124 -15.21 5.42 21.39
CA ASN A 124 -15.73 4.56 20.33
C ASN A 124 -14.75 4.36 19.15
N GLY A 125 -13.55 4.95 19.20
CA GLY A 125 -12.53 4.81 18.17
C GLY A 125 -12.61 5.80 17.01
N ASN A 126 -13.52 6.77 17.04
CA ASN A 126 -13.48 7.87 16.07
C ASN A 126 -12.22 8.72 16.28
N ILE A 127 -11.54 9.10 15.20
CA ILE A 127 -10.51 10.15 15.23
C ILE A 127 -11.23 11.47 15.51
N LEU A 128 -10.88 12.14 16.60
CA LEU A 128 -11.41 13.46 16.96
C LEU A 128 -10.55 14.56 16.37
N THR A 129 -9.24 14.43 16.41
CA THR A 129 -8.32 15.41 15.83
C THR A 129 -7.20 14.70 15.10
N LYS A 130 -6.68 15.33 14.06
CA LYS A 130 -5.50 14.89 13.32
C LYS A 130 -4.76 16.14 12.86
N SER A 131 -3.60 16.39 13.45
CA SER A 131 -2.95 17.71 13.41
C SER A 131 -2.54 18.20 12.01
N ASP A 132 -2.33 17.30 11.05
CA ASP A 132 -2.04 17.67 9.65
C ASP A 132 -3.29 17.89 8.80
N VAL A 133 -4.48 17.55 9.31
CA VAL A 133 -5.77 17.87 8.67
C VAL A 133 -6.23 19.27 9.08
N GLY A 134 -6.11 19.58 10.37
CA GLY A 134 -6.43 20.87 10.94
C GLY A 134 -6.31 20.87 12.46
N THR A 135 -6.53 22.03 13.07
CA THR A 135 -6.58 22.16 14.54
C THR A 135 -7.95 21.84 15.13
N ASN A 136 -8.96 21.65 14.28
CA ASN A 136 -10.35 21.50 14.67
C ASN A 136 -10.79 20.04 14.70
N THR A 137 -11.94 19.80 15.31
CA THR A 137 -12.41 18.45 15.61
C THR A 137 -13.19 17.87 14.43
N PHE A 138 -12.95 16.60 14.13
CA PHE A 138 -13.77 15.80 13.23
C PHE A 138 -15.16 15.59 13.84
N GLU A 139 -16.22 15.84 13.07
CA GLU A 139 -17.59 15.75 13.55
C GLU A 139 -18.28 14.44 13.14
N TYR A 140 -19.10 13.91 14.04
CA TYR A 140 -19.79 12.62 13.89
C TYR A 140 -21.27 12.76 14.26
N ASN A 141 -21.96 13.65 13.56
CA ASN A 141 -23.30 14.09 13.94
C ASN A 141 -24.43 13.27 13.31
N HIS A 142 -24.12 12.17 12.61
CA HIS A 142 -25.12 11.34 11.98
C HIS A 142 -25.91 10.54 13.06
N PRO A 143 -27.25 10.69 13.14
CA PRO A 143 -28.03 10.19 14.28
C PRO A 143 -28.03 8.66 14.43
N THR A 144 -27.84 7.93 13.33
CA THR A 144 -27.89 6.46 13.29
C THR A 144 -26.60 5.80 12.81
N ILE A 145 -25.60 6.59 12.42
CA ILE A 145 -24.32 6.10 11.88
C ILE A 145 -23.19 6.84 12.61
N PRO A 146 -23.02 6.60 13.93
CA PRO A 146 -22.19 7.43 14.81
C PRO A 146 -20.68 7.34 14.53
N TYR A 147 -20.28 6.47 13.60
CA TYR A 147 -18.89 6.30 13.18
C TYR A 147 -18.58 7.02 11.86
N ALA A 148 -19.59 7.49 11.13
CA ALA A 148 -19.40 8.19 9.87
C ALA A 148 -18.98 9.65 10.15
N LEU A 149 -17.84 10.04 9.59
CA LEU A 149 -17.39 11.42 9.58
C LEU A 149 -18.40 12.25 8.79
N THR A 150 -19.04 13.21 9.43
CA THR A 150 -20.07 14.06 8.81
C THR A 150 -19.55 15.40 8.37
N ASP A 151 -18.57 15.94 9.09
CA ASP A 151 -17.97 17.23 8.82
C ASP A 151 -16.55 17.27 9.37
N LEU A 152 -15.72 18.12 8.78
CA LEU A 152 -14.36 18.39 9.22
C LEU A 152 -13.95 19.78 8.72
N GLU A 153 -13.23 20.51 9.55
CA GLU A 153 -12.62 21.78 9.13
C GLU A 153 -11.12 21.55 8.89
N THR A 154 -10.68 21.76 7.65
CA THR A 154 -9.26 21.64 7.28
C THR A 154 -8.55 22.98 7.18
N ALA A 155 -7.22 22.92 7.20
CA ALA A 155 -6.43 23.97 6.59
C ALA A 155 -6.87 24.21 5.13
N SER A 156 -6.88 25.48 4.70
CA SER A 156 -7.31 25.86 3.35
C SER A 156 -6.51 25.09 2.28
N GLY A 157 -7.22 24.50 1.33
CA GLY A 157 -6.66 23.79 0.18
C GLY A 157 -6.18 22.36 0.45
N LEU A 158 -6.40 21.81 1.65
CA LEU A 158 -6.03 20.42 1.95
C LEU A 158 -7.06 19.40 1.44
N VAL A 159 -8.34 19.65 1.71
CA VAL A 159 -9.46 18.86 1.18
C VAL A 159 -10.14 19.71 0.12
N PRO A 160 -10.36 19.20 -1.10
CA PRO A 160 -11.05 19.95 -2.15
C PRO A 160 -12.45 20.40 -1.71
N GLU A 161 -12.88 21.59 -2.15
CA GLU A 161 -14.24 22.09 -1.90
C GLU A 161 -15.29 21.44 -2.81
N TYR A 162 -14.86 20.69 -3.83
CA TYR A 162 -15.77 19.97 -4.70
C TYR A 162 -16.44 18.82 -3.97
N LEU A 163 -17.72 18.59 -4.25
CA LEU A 163 -18.41 17.41 -3.75
C LEU A 163 -17.80 16.17 -4.41
N GLN A 164 -17.15 15.32 -3.61
CA GLN A 164 -16.76 13.99 -4.00
C GLN A 164 -17.90 13.01 -3.69
N LEU A 165 -18.54 12.47 -4.72
CA LEU A 165 -19.68 11.55 -4.60
C LEU A 165 -19.28 10.14 -5.06
N ALA A 166 -19.22 9.21 -4.12
CA ALA A 166 -19.08 7.78 -4.40
C ALA A 166 -20.43 7.06 -4.33
N THR A 167 -20.71 6.20 -5.31
CA THR A 167 -21.86 5.28 -5.27
C THR A 167 -21.38 3.83 -5.20
N TYR A 168 -22.24 2.93 -4.74
CA TYR A 168 -21.89 1.53 -4.48
C TYR A 168 -22.84 0.58 -5.21
N THR A 169 -22.34 -0.60 -5.55
CA THR A 169 -23.11 -1.71 -6.12
C THR A 169 -23.99 -2.36 -5.03
N SER A 170 -24.88 -3.28 -5.42
CA SER A 170 -25.71 -4.04 -4.47
C SER A 170 -24.92 -4.99 -3.57
N PHE A 171 -23.65 -5.24 -3.89
CA PHE A 171 -22.71 -6.05 -3.11
C PHE A 171 -21.60 -5.16 -2.51
N GLU A 172 -21.92 -3.89 -2.27
CA GLU A 172 -21.16 -2.95 -1.43
C GLU A 172 -19.77 -2.53 -1.97
N GLN A 173 -19.46 -2.84 -3.23
CA GLN A 173 -18.25 -2.35 -3.90
C GLN A 173 -18.50 -1.00 -4.60
N VAL A 174 -17.46 -0.18 -4.78
CA VAL A 174 -17.58 1.13 -5.43
C VAL A 174 -18.05 1.00 -6.89
N SER A 175 -19.14 1.66 -7.26
CA SER A 175 -19.66 1.68 -8.63
C SER A 175 -19.15 2.90 -9.42
N THR A 176 -19.22 4.08 -8.81
CA THR A 176 -18.80 5.34 -9.43
C THR A 176 -18.15 6.28 -8.41
N ILE A 177 -17.28 7.18 -8.88
CA ILE A 177 -16.79 8.34 -8.12
C ILE A 177 -16.90 9.57 -9.04
N GLU A 178 -17.47 10.65 -8.54
CA GLU A 178 -17.57 11.95 -9.23
C GLU A 178 -16.97 13.04 -8.34
N GLU A 179 -16.08 13.87 -8.90
CA GLU A 179 -15.53 15.02 -8.20
C GLU A 179 -15.05 16.07 -9.22
N GLY A 180 -15.65 17.26 -9.19
CA GLY A 180 -15.36 18.31 -10.16
C GLY A 180 -15.58 17.82 -11.60
N ASP A 181 -14.53 17.86 -12.41
CA ASP A 181 -14.56 17.43 -13.82
C ASP A 181 -14.26 15.93 -14.01
N TYR A 182 -13.84 15.25 -12.94
CA TYR A 182 -13.43 13.85 -12.99
C TYR A 182 -14.58 12.91 -12.64
N TYR A 183 -14.68 11.84 -13.42
CA TYR A 183 -15.65 10.78 -13.21
C TYR A 183 -15.02 9.42 -13.44
N ALA A 184 -15.16 8.51 -12.49
CA ALA A 184 -14.70 7.13 -12.59
C ALA A 184 -15.86 6.15 -12.50
N THR A 185 -15.81 5.11 -13.34
CA THR A 185 -16.73 3.98 -13.33
C THR A 185 -15.97 2.68 -13.16
N PHE A 186 -16.53 1.77 -12.38
CA PHE A 186 -15.98 0.46 -12.10
C PHE A 186 -16.92 -0.62 -12.63
N THR A 187 -16.35 -1.64 -13.27
CA THR A 187 -17.11 -2.80 -13.77
C THR A 187 -16.55 -4.05 -13.14
N TYR A 188 -17.44 -4.94 -12.70
CA TYR A 188 -17.14 -6.17 -11.99
C TYR A 188 -17.52 -7.38 -12.84
N ASN A 189 -16.81 -8.49 -12.64
CA ASN A 189 -17.16 -9.77 -13.25
C ASN A 189 -18.24 -10.50 -12.41
N SER A 190 -18.58 -11.72 -12.78
CA SER A 190 -19.59 -12.54 -12.08
C SER A 190 -19.15 -13.01 -10.69
N ASP A 191 -17.86 -12.87 -10.35
CA ASP A 191 -17.28 -13.25 -9.07
C ASP A 191 -17.05 -12.01 -8.18
N ASP A 192 -17.72 -10.90 -8.50
CA ASP A 192 -17.58 -9.59 -7.83
C ASP A 192 -16.14 -9.07 -7.76
N GLN A 193 -15.29 -9.47 -8.72
CA GLN A 193 -13.94 -8.95 -8.87
C GLN A 193 -13.93 -7.80 -9.87
N ARG A 194 -13.21 -6.73 -9.54
CA ARG A 194 -13.05 -5.58 -10.43
C ARG A 194 -12.38 -6.03 -11.73
N ALA A 195 -13.09 -5.84 -12.85
CA ALA A 195 -12.66 -6.24 -14.18
C ALA A 195 -12.23 -5.04 -15.04
N LYS A 196 -12.83 -3.86 -14.78
CA LYS A 196 -12.51 -2.63 -15.50
C LYS A 196 -12.66 -1.39 -14.62
N MET A 197 -11.82 -0.39 -14.88
CA MET A 197 -12.00 1.00 -14.45
C MET A 197 -11.91 1.90 -15.68
N LEU A 198 -12.80 2.88 -15.79
CA LEU A 198 -12.74 3.96 -16.78
C LEU A 198 -12.80 5.29 -16.04
N VAL A 199 -11.83 6.16 -16.28
CA VAL A 199 -11.80 7.53 -15.78
C VAL A 199 -11.94 8.51 -16.95
N THR A 200 -12.81 9.49 -16.78
CA THR A 200 -13.04 10.58 -17.73
C THR A 200 -12.78 11.94 -17.07
N ASP A 201 -12.34 12.89 -17.89
CA ASP A 201 -12.21 14.32 -17.57
C ASP A 201 -13.11 15.09 -18.55
N LEU A 202 -14.08 15.86 -18.05
CA LEU A 202 -15.10 16.52 -18.86
C LEU A 202 -15.78 15.57 -19.87
N GLY A 203 -16.03 14.33 -19.42
CA GLY A 203 -16.63 13.25 -20.23
C GLY A 203 -15.68 12.57 -21.24
N SER A 204 -14.44 13.04 -21.38
CA SER A 204 -13.44 12.44 -22.28
C SER A 204 -12.61 11.36 -21.55
N PRO A 205 -12.47 10.14 -22.09
CA PRO A 205 -11.64 9.10 -21.47
C PRO A 205 -10.17 9.51 -21.32
N ILE A 206 -9.68 9.52 -20.08
CA ILE A 206 -8.26 9.78 -19.77
C ILE A 206 -7.52 8.51 -19.32
N LEU A 207 -8.24 7.55 -18.73
CA LEU A 207 -7.68 6.26 -18.34
C LEU A 207 -8.71 5.15 -18.55
N THR A 208 -8.32 4.07 -19.22
CA THR A 208 -9.03 2.79 -19.16
C THR A 208 -8.09 1.73 -18.62
N ARG A 209 -8.52 1.02 -17.58
CA ARG A 209 -7.75 -0.05 -16.95
C ARG A 209 -8.57 -1.34 -16.91
N TRP A 210 -7.99 -2.43 -17.37
CA TRP A 210 -8.53 -3.78 -17.30
C TRP A 210 -7.71 -4.60 -16.34
N TYR A 211 -8.38 -5.45 -15.56
CA TYR A 211 -7.76 -6.28 -14.54
C TYR A 211 -8.04 -7.75 -14.83
N ALA A 212 -7.04 -8.60 -14.57
CA ALA A 212 -7.22 -10.04 -14.50
C ALA A 212 -6.64 -10.51 -13.18
N GLY A 213 -7.49 -10.48 -12.14
CA GLY A 213 -7.07 -10.59 -10.74
C GLY A 213 -6.07 -9.51 -10.35
N SER A 214 -5.25 -9.79 -9.34
CA SER A 214 -4.19 -8.91 -8.83
C SER A 214 -2.84 -9.07 -9.57
N ARG A 215 -2.74 -10.02 -10.53
CA ARG A 215 -1.48 -10.37 -11.21
C ARG A 215 -1.29 -9.70 -12.57
N TYR A 216 -2.31 -9.05 -13.11
CA TYR A 216 -2.25 -8.42 -14.42
C TYR A 216 -3.14 -7.18 -14.53
N ILE A 217 -2.56 -6.13 -15.13
CA ILE A 217 -3.27 -4.91 -15.51
C ILE A 217 -2.95 -4.56 -16.96
N LYS A 218 -3.97 -4.20 -17.73
CA LYS A 218 -3.81 -3.50 -19.01
C LYS A 218 -4.37 -2.09 -18.90
N GLU A 219 -3.53 -1.12 -19.15
CA GLU A 219 -3.83 0.30 -19.02
C GLU A 219 -3.70 1.00 -20.37
N THR A 220 -4.68 1.83 -20.69
CA THR A 220 -4.63 2.74 -21.84
C THR A 220 -4.88 4.17 -21.34
N ALA A 221 -3.89 5.03 -21.51
CA ALA A 221 -3.96 6.47 -21.23
C ALA A 221 -3.63 7.24 -22.52
N GLY A 222 -4.62 7.94 -23.08
CA GLY A 222 -4.52 8.52 -24.42
C GLY A 222 -4.16 7.45 -25.47
N ALA A 223 -3.08 7.68 -26.23
CA ALA A 223 -2.59 6.74 -27.24
C ALA A 223 -1.65 5.65 -26.68
N VAL A 224 -1.27 5.73 -25.40
CA VAL A 224 -0.30 4.82 -24.79
C VAL A 224 -1.04 3.66 -24.12
N THR A 225 -0.67 2.43 -24.50
CA THR A 225 -1.13 1.22 -23.81
C THR A 225 0.05 0.50 -23.16
N LYS A 226 -0.05 0.25 -21.86
CA LYS A 226 0.90 -0.53 -21.07
C LYS A 226 0.22 -1.76 -20.49
N GLU A 227 0.92 -2.88 -20.46
CA GLU A 227 0.51 -4.08 -19.73
C GLU A 227 1.49 -4.34 -18.59
N TYR A 228 0.99 -4.51 -17.38
CA TYR A 228 1.76 -4.83 -16.18
C TYR A 228 1.48 -6.27 -15.79
N THR A 229 2.52 -7.07 -15.62
CA THR A 229 2.43 -8.47 -15.18
C THR A 229 3.34 -8.65 -13.96
N TRP A 230 2.74 -8.97 -12.82
CA TRP A 230 3.49 -9.27 -11.60
C TRP A 230 4.00 -10.71 -11.63
N ILE A 231 5.25 -10.91 -11.24
CA ILE A 231 6.01 -12.14 -11.45
C ILE A 231 6.38 -12.72 -10.11
N GLY A 232 5.99 -13.97 -9.86
CA GLY A 232 6.27 -14.64 -8.60
C GLY A 232 5.38 -14.21 -7.44
N GLY A 233 4.20 -13.66 -7.74
CA GLY A 233 3.25 -13.12 -6.78
C GLY A 233 2.24 -12.26 -7.52
N ASP A 234 1.73 -11.24 -6.85
CA ASP A 234 0.78 -10.29 -7.40
C ASP A 234 1.16 -8.84 -7.08
N ALA A 235 0.24 -7.89 -7.29
CA ALA A 235 0.46 -6.48 -6.97
C ALA A 235 0.99 -6.22 -5.56
N TYR A 236 0.61 -7.06 -4.59
CA TYR A 236 0.91 -6.92 -3.17
C TYR A 236 2.24 -7.58 -2.76
N SER A 237 2.58 -8.68 -3.40
CA SER A 237 3.67 -9.56 -2.95
C SER A 237 4.84 -9.70 -3.93
N ALA A 238 4.61 -9.49 -5.24
CA ALA A 238 5.59 -9.91 -6.22
C ALA A 238 6.93 -9.18 -6.10
N PRO A 239 8.07 -9.89 -6.24
CA PRO A 239 9.41 -9.31 -6.25
C PRO A 239 9.77 -8.63 -7.58
N ALA A 240 9.04 -8.92 -8.66
CA ALA A 240 9.30 -8.35 -9.98
C ALA A 240 8.02 -8.06 -10.76
N VAL A 241 8.11 -7.11 -11.68
CA VAL A 241 7.05 -6.77 -12.62
C VAL A 241 7.62 -6.66 -14.04
N ALA A 242 6.86 -7.14 -15.02
CA ALA A 242 7.11 -6.87 -16.42
C ALA A 242 6.14 -5.79 -16.91
N VAL A 243 6.68 -4.76 -17.55
CA VAL A 243 5.91 -3.66 -18.17
C VAL A 243 6.10 -3.76 -19.68
N LYS A 244 5.01 -4.06 -20.38
CA LYS A 244 5.00 -4.21 -21.83
C LYS A 244 4.30 -3.03 -22.49
N GLN A 245 4.93 -2.46 -23.51
CA GLN A 245 4.38 -1.39 -24.35
C GLN A 245 4.68 -1.74 -25.82
N GLY A 246 3.63 -2.06 -26.58
CA GLY A 246 3.79 -2.60 -27.94
C GLY A 246 4.60 -3.90 -27.92
N ALA A 247 5.68 -3.95 -28.69
CA ALA A 247 6.59 -5.11 -28.74
C ALA A 247 7.66 -5.11 -27.63
N ASN A 248 7.83 -4.01 -26.90
CA ASN A 248 8.87 -3.86 -25.91
C ASN A 248 8.39 -4.33 -24.54
N THR A 249 9.19 -5.15 -23.84
CA THR A 249 8.93 -5.56 -22.45
C THR A 249 10.13 -5.18 -21.59
N ILE A 250 9.90 -4.36 -20.58
CA ILE A 250 10.90 -3.93 -19.59
C ILE A 250 10.59 -4.63 -18.27
N TRP A 251 11.63 -5.01 -17.53
CA TRP A 251 11.50 -5.70 -16.24
C TRP A 251 12.01 -4.81 -15.13
N TYR A 252 11.29 -4.81 -14.02
CA TYR A 252 11.68 -4.12 -12.79
C TYR A 252 11.60 -5.06 -11.59
N TYR A 253 12.47 -4.82 -10.62
CA TYR A 253 12.45 -5.42 -9.29
C TYR A 253 11.81 -4.45 -8.31
N LEU A 254 10.96 -4.99 -7.43
CA LEU A 254 10.18 -4.22 -6.48
C LEU A 254 10.78 -4.39 -5.08
N LEU A 255 11.25 -3.30 -4.50
CA LEU A 255 11.74 -3.28 -3.13
C LEU A 255 10.67 -2.68 -2.22
N ARG A 256 10.34 -3.41 -1.16
CA ARG A 256 9.24 -3.09 -0.27
C ARG A 256 9.71 -2.79 1.15
N ASP A 257 8.92 -2.01 1.88
CA ASP A 257 9.06 -1.90 3.33
C ASP A 257 8.34 -3.05 4.04
N TYR A 258 8.35 -3.04 5.37
CA TYR A 258 7.66 -4.03 6.18
C TYR A 258 6.13 -3.95 6.13
N LEU A 259 5.50 -2.93 5.53
CA LEU A 259 4.05 -2.92 5.33
C LEU A 259 3.69 -3.46 3.93
N GLY A 260 4.69 -3.80 3.12
CA GLY A 260 4.49 -4.19 1.73
C GLY A 260 4.32 -2.99 0.78
N ASN A 261 4.56 -1.75 1.25
CA ASN A 261 4.61 -0.59 0.36
C ASN A 261 5.75 -0.77 -0.64
N ILE A 262 5.49 -0.54 -1.94
CA ILE A 262 6.59 -0.39 -2.90
C ILE A 262 7.31 0.90 -2.54
N THR A 263 8.58 0.82 -2.19
CA THR A 263 9.39 2.02 -1.88
C THR A 263 10.39 2.33 -2.98
N HIS A 264 10.89 1.31 -3.68
CA HIS A 264 11.79 1.50 -4.81
C HIS A 264 11.44 0.56 -5.96
N VAL A 265 11.52 1.10 -7.17
CA VAL A 265 11.44 0.34 -8.42
C VAL A 265 12.84 0.35 -9.03
N VAL A 266 13.41 -0.82 -9.25
CA VAL A 266 14.80 -0.98 -9.71
C VAL A 266 14.82 -1.72 -11.04
N ASN A 267 15.51 -1.19 -12.06
CA ASN A 267 15.60 -1.86 -13.35
C ASN A 267 16.60 -3.04 -13.34
N THR A 268 16.69 -3.78 -14.44
CA THR A 268 17.63 -4.92 -14.59
C THR A 268 19.11 -4.56 -14.56
N LEU A 269 19.45 -3.26 -14.59
CA LEU A 269 20.82 -2.74 -14.46
C LEU A 269 21.12 -2.27 -13.03
N ASN A 270 20.23 -2.55 -12.07
CA ASN A 270 20.32 -2.13 -10.67
C ASN A 270 20.27 -0.61 -10.44
N THR A 271 19.64 0.12 -11.37
CA THR A 271 19.35 1.56 -11.23
C THR A 271 17.95 1.73 -10.65
N VAL A 272 17.82 2.54 -9.60
CA VAL A 272 16.53 2.96 -9.05
C VAL A 272 15.87 3.89 -10.07
N THR A 273 14.72 3.48 -10.60
CA THR A 273 13.92 4.28 -11.56
C THR A 273 12.78 5.03 -10.91
N ALA A 274 12.36 4.60 -9.71
CA ALA A 274 11.42 5.33 -8.88
C ALA A 274 11.69 5.06 -7.41
N GLU A 275 11.47 6.07 -6.57
CA GLU A 275 11.47 5.97 -5.11
C GLU A 275 10.23 6.67 -4.57
N TYR A 276 9.55 6.04 -3.63
CA TYR A 276 8.30 6.49 -3.04
C TYR A 276 8.41 6.53 -1.52
N SER A 277 7.70 7.47 -0.90
CA SER A 277 7.60 7.62 0.55
C SER A 277 6.14 7.86 0.96
N TYR A 278 5.76 7.28 2.09
CA TYR A 278 4.41 7.34 2.65
C TYR A 278 4.47 7.63 4.15
N ASP A 279 3.53 8.41 4.66
CA ASP A 279 3.36 8.58 6.10
C ASP A 279 2.73 7.35 6.77
N ALA A 280 2.42 7.45 8.06
CA ALA A 280 1.84 6.34 8.81
C ALA A 280 0.43 5.96 8.30
N TRP A 281 -0.32 6.90 7.71
CA TRP A 281 -1.69 6.72 7.23
C TRP A 281 -1.74 6.47 5.72
N GLY A 282 -0.59 6.34 5.06
CA GLY A 282 -0.50 6.05 3.63
C GLY A 282 -0.53 7.27 2.72
N ARG A 283 -0.54 8.49 3.28
CA ARG A 283 -0.45 9.71 2.48
C ARG A 283 0.94 9.78 1.85
N ARG A 284 0.97 10.03 0.54
CA ARG A 284 2.22 10.22 -0.18
C ARG A 284 2.95 11.45 0.33
N ARG A 285 4.27 11.35 0.38
CA ARG A 285 5.15 12.43 0.76
C ARG A 285 6.42 12.40 -0.07
N ASP A 286 7.11 13.53 -0.09
CA ASP A 286 8.38 13.68 -0.78
C ASP A 286 9.42 12.69 -0.22
N LYS A 287 10.19 12.05 -1.08
CA LYS A 287 11.17 11.04 -0.68
C LYS A 287 12.38 11.63 0.04
N ASP A 288 12.75 12.87 -0.26
CA ASP A 288 13.97 13.51 0.25
C ASP A 288 13.71 14.23 1.56
N ASP A 289 12.60 14.94 1.70
CA ASP A 289 12.31 15.74 2.89
C ASP A 289 11.18 15.20 3.80
N TRP A 290 10.34 14.31 3.28
CA TRP A 290 9.12 13.75 3.92
C TRP A 290 7.98 14.76 4.13
N SER A 291 7.97 15.88 3.41
CA SER A 291 6.84 16.81 3.35
C SER A 291 5.71 16.28 2.47
N TYR A 292 4.49 16.79 2.66
CA TYR A 292 3.33 16.41 1.85
C TYR A 292 3.29 17.08 0.47
N SER A 293 4.23 17.97 0.18
CA SER A 293 4.38 18.60 -1.13
C SER A 293 5.29 17.74 -2.01
N LEU A 294 4.70 17.01 -2.95
CA LEU A 294 5.46 16.14 -3.85
C LEU A 294 6.25 16.98 -4.88
N ASN A 295 7.58 16.99 -4.79
CA ASN A 295 8.42 17.73 -5.73
C ASN A 295 9.08 16.76 -6.71
N SER A 296 8.55 16.69 -7.95
CA SER A 296 9.09 15.88 -9.05
C SER A 296 9.02 14.35 -8.87
N GLU A 297 8.08 13.88 -8.05
CA GLU A 297 8.01 12.46 -7.75
C GLU A 297 7.54 11.62 -8.92
N PRO A 298 8.19 10.47 -9.17
CA PRO A 298 7.87 9.63 -10.30
C PRO A 298 6.42 9.13 -10.22
N GLU A 299 5.84 8.87 -11.39
CA GLU A 299 4.54 8.20 -11.49
C GLU A 299 4.58 6.87 -10.71
N LEU A 300 3.49 6.56 -10.01
CA LEU A 300 3.34 5.29 -9.32
C LEU A 300 3.29 4.15 -10.33
N LEU A 301 4.11 3.13 -10.15
CA LEU A 301 4.10 1.92 -10.98
C LEU A 301 2.70 1.29 -10.99
N ALA A 302 2.02 1.33 -12.14
CA ALA A 302 0.64 0.87 -12.30
C ALA A 302 -0.35 1.49 -11.27
N GLY A 303 -0.09 2.72 -10.83
CA GLY A 303 -0.89 3.39 -9.79
C GLY A 303 -0.83 2.73 -8.42
N ARG A 304 0.11 1.81 -8.16
CA ARG A 304 0.24 1.10 -6.87
C ARG A 304 0.93 1.99 -5.84
N SER A 305 0.30 2.12 -4.67
CA SER A 305 0.66 3.08 -3.62
C SER A 305 0.75 2.38 -2.26
N PHE A 306 0.20 3.01 -1.22
CA PHE A 306 0.11 2.49 0.13
C PHE A 306 -0.43 1.06 0.18
N THR A 307 0.31 0.19 0.83
CA THR A 307 0.10 -1.26 0.96
C THR A 307 -0.14 -1.95 -0.39
N SER A 308 0.38 -1.35 -1.48
CA SER A 308 0.21 -1.76 -2.88
C SER A 308 -1.21 -1.70 -3.43
N HIS A 309 -2.11 -1.03 -2.73
CA HIS A 309 -3.42 -0.68 -3.25
C HIS A 309 -3.33 0.39 -4.34
N GLU A 310 -4.41 0.53 -5.09
CA GLU A 310 -4.45 1.45 -6.21
C GLU A 310 -4.80 2.86 -5.75
N TYR A 311 -3.91 3.82 -6.02
CA TYR A 311 -4.19 5.22 -5.79
C TYR A 311 -4.94 5.82 -6.98
N LEU A 312 -6.00 6.56 -6.69
CA LEU A 312 -6.81 7.29 -7.66
C LEU A 312 -6.46 8.78 -7.57
N PRO A 313 -5.46 9.28 -8.34
CA PRO A 313 -4.94 10.63 -8.17
C PRO A 313 -5.98 11.73 -8.43
N TRP A 314 -7.05 11.44 -9.15
CA TRP A 314 -8.14 12.38 -9.44
C TRP A 314 -9.07 12.65 -8.26
N PHE A 315 -9.09 11.72 -7.29
CA PHE A 315 -9.96 11.77 -6.11
C PHE A 315 -9.17 11.76 -4.81
N GLU A 316 -7.84 11.68 -4.90
CA GLU A 316 -6.92 11.54 -3.77
C GLU A 316 -7.21 10.35 -2.83
N LEU A 317 -7.94 9.35 -3.33
CA LEU A 317 -8.31 8.15 -2.60
C LEU A 317 -7.42 6.95 -2.94
N VAL A 318 -7.32 6.02 -2.00
CA VAL A 318 -6.80 4.67 -2.23
C VAL A 318 -7.98 3.71 -2.37
N ASN A 319 -8.09 3.06 -3.53
CA ASN A 319 -9.04 1.99 -3.75
C ASN A 319 -8.44 0.67 -3.24
N MET A 320 -8.95 0.20 -2.11
CA MET A 320 -8.55 -1.05 -1.46
C MET A 320 -9.36 -2.27 -1.95
N ASN A 321 -10.05 -2.13 -3.08
CA ASN A 321 -11.04 -3.04 -3.66
C ASN A 321 -12.38 -3.07 -2.91
N GLY A 322 -12.41 -3.57 -1.67
CA GLY A 322 -13.65 -3.62 -0.88
C GLY A 322 -14.18 -2.22 -0.52
N ARG A 323 -13.27 -1.31 -0.18
CA ARG A 323 -13.61 0.06 0.24
C ARG A 323 -12.66 1.11 -0.33
N LEU A 324 -13.16 2.34 -0.37
CA LEU A 324 -12.35 3.53 -0.65
C LEU A 324 -11.80 4.08 0.66
N TYR A 325 -10.49 4.27 0.71
CA TYR A 325 -9.77 4.79 1.86
C TYR A 325 -9.20 6.17 1.55
N ASP A 326 -9.44 7.12 2.45
CA ASP A 326 -8.85 8.44 2.41
C ASP A 326 -7.62 8.50 3.35
N PRO A 327 -6.40 8.61 2.81
CA PRO A 327 -5.17 8.68 3.60
C PRO A 327 -4.97 10.02 4.33
N VAL A 328 -5.67 11.09 3.94
CA VAL A 328 -5.61 12.41 4.60
C VAL A 328 -6.34 12.33 5.94
N VAL A 329 -7.60 11.88 5.94
CA VAL A 329 -8.39 11.75 7.18
C VAL A 329 -8.16 10.44 7.92
N GLY A 330 -7.58 9.43 7.26
CA GLY A 330 -7.26 8.13 7.86
C GLY A 330 -8.47 7.22 8.05
N ARG A 331 -9.49 7.33 7.17
CA ARG A 331 -10.77 6.62 7.31
C ARG A 331 -11.28 6.07 5.98
N PHE A 332 -12.12 5.05 6.06
CA PHE A 332 -12.89 4.57 4.91
C PHE A 332 -14.10 5.45 4.63
N LEU A 333 -14.52 5.50 3.36
CA LEU A 333 -15.74 6.22 2.92
C LEU A 333 -17.02 5.40 3.10
N SER A 334 -16.89 4.09 3.33
CA SER A 334 -18.00 3.18 3.61
C SER A 334 -17.73 2.36 4.87
N ALA A 335 -18.81 1.89 5.49
CA ALA A 335 -18.69 0.96 6.62
C ALA A 335 -18.19 -0.41 6.12
N ASP A 336 -17.33 -1.04 6.91
CA ASP A 336 -17.00 -2.46 6.80
C ASP A 336 -18.28 -3.32 6.78
N PRO A 337 -18.42 -4.28 5.86
CA PRO A 337 -19.48 -5.27 5.92
C PRO A 337 -19.35 -6.17 7.16
N PHE A 338 -18.14 -6.31 7.72
CA PHE A 338 -17.81 -7.24 8.78
C PHE A 338 -17.39 -6.54 10.09
N VAL A 339 -17.69 -7.20 11.22
CA VAL A 339 -17.06 -6.89 12.51
C VAL A 339 -16.02 -7.98 12.76
N GLN A 340 -14.78 -7.67 12.42
CA GLN A 340 -13.69 -8.63 12.31
C GLN A 340 -13.26 -9.22 13.67
N ALA A 341 -13.38 -8.45 14.75
CA ALA A 341 -13.02 -8.86 16.11
C ALA A 341 -14.10 -8.43 17.11
N PRO A 342 -15.17 -9.22 17.30
CA PRO A 342 -16.29 -8.88 18.18
C PRO A 342 -15.91 -8.61 19.64
N ASP A 343 -14.82 -9.21 20.12
CA ASP A 343 -14.30 -9.02 21.47
C ASP A 343 -13.45 -7.74 21.62
N LEU A 344 -13.11 -7.07 20.50
CA LEU A 344 -12.39 -5.81 20.49
C LEU A 344 -13.37 -4.67 20.24
N THR A 345 -13.55 -3.79 21.23
CA THR A 345 -14.50 -2.66 21.13
C THR A 345 -14.23 -1.74 19.94
N GLN A 346 -12.96 -1.60 19.53
CA GLN A 346 -12.58 -0.79 18.36
C GLN A 346 -13.08 -1.39 17.04
N SER A 347 -13.36 -2.71 16.98
CA SER A 347 -13.88 -3.37 15.77
C SER A 347 -15.29 -2.94 15.40
N PHE A 348 -16.04 -2.33 16.31
CA PHE A 348 -17.37 -1.78 16.02
C PHE A 348 -17.29 -0.46 15.24
N ASN A 349 -16.13 0.20 15.23
CA ASN A 349 -15.88 1.31 14.33
C ASN A 349 -15.52 0.79 12.93
N ARG A 350 -16.55 0.50 12.14
CA ARG A 350 -16.46 -0.04 10.79
C ARG A 350 -15.89 0.92 9.73
N TYR A 351 -15.59 2.16 10.11
CA TYR A 351 -14.95 3.16 9.24
C TYR A 351 -13.47 3.38 9.58
N SER A 352 -12.98 2.80 10.68
CA SER A 352 -11.57 2.93 11.07
C SER A 352 -10.68 2.06 10.19
N TYR A 353 -9.55 2.61 9.75
CA TYR A 353 -8.53 1.81 9.09
C TYR A 353 -7.67 1.15 10.16
N CYS A 354 -7.54 -0.19 10.09
CA CYS A 354 -6.58 -0.94 10.90
C CYS A 354 -6.68 -0.66 12.42
N PHE A 355 -7.90 -0.52 12.95
CA PHE A 355 -8.17 -0.17 14.35
C PHE A 355 -7.46 1.11 14.83
N ASN A 356 -7.18 2.06 13.92
CA ASN A 356 -6.36 3.25 14.13
C ASN A 356 -4.87 2.97 14.44
N ASN A 357 -4.36 1.80 14.03
CA ASN A 357 -2.95 1.44 14.11
C ASN A 357 -2.42 0.94 12.74
N PRO A 358 -2.24 1.86 11.78
CA PRO A 358 -1.83 1.52 10.41
C PRO A 358 -0.37 1.04 10.29
N LEU A 359 0.39 1.06 11.38
CA LEU A 359 1.79 0.63 11.43
C LEU A 359 1.93 -0.84 11.86
N VAL A 360 0.85 -1.46 12.35
CA VAL A 360 0.84 -2.84 12.81
C VAL A 360 -0.05 -3.72 11.94
N TYR A 361 -1.12 -3.14 11.39
CA TYR A 361 -2.06 -3.85 10.54
C TYR A 361 -2.05 -3.30 9.11
N VAL A 362 -2.35 -4.19 8.17
CA VAL A 362 -2.65 -3.86 6.77
C VAL A 362 -3.98 -4.52 6.44
N ASP A 363 -4.83 -3.85 5.66
CA ASP A 363 -6.10 -4.39 5.17
C ASP A 363 -5.94 -4.74 3.66
N PRO A 364 -5.64 -6.00 3.28
CA PRO A 364 -5.26 -6.34 1.90
C PRO A 364 -6.44 -6.42 0.93
N ASP A 365 -7.66 -6.60 1.43
CA ASP A 365 -8.90 -6.70 0.64
C ASP A 365 -9.84 -5.50 0.88
N GLY A 366 -9.52 -4.66 1.86
CA GLY A 366 -10.38 -3.57 2.28
C GLY A 366 -11.55 -4.06 3.14
N GLU A 367 -11.48 -5.24 3.75
CA GLU A 367 -12.51 -5.84 4.60
C GLU A 367 -11.93 -6.46 5.88
N ILE A 368 -10.66 -6.87 5.90
CA ILE A 368 -10.03 -7.53 7.05
C ILE A 368 -8.62 -6.99 7.32
N ALA A 369 -8.44 -6.38 8.49
CA ALA A 369 -7.13 -5.94 8.98
C ALA A 369 -6.29 -7.13 9.46
N TRP A 370 -5.12 -7.30 8.87
CA TRP A 370 -4.19 -8.39 9.12
C TRP A 370 -2.98 -7.90 9.93
N PHE A 371 -2.61 -8.64 10.97
CA PHE A 371 -1.42 -8.34 11.78
C PHE A 371 -0.14 -8.63 11.00
N VAL A 372 0.60 -7.58 10.65
CA VAL A 372 1.74 -7.60 9.71
C VAL A 372 2.92 -8.45 10.17
N PRO A 373 3.36 -8.42 11.45
CA PRO A 373 4.57 -9.12 11.89
C PRO A 373 4.54 -10.66 11.71
N ILE A 374 3.37 -11.26 11.52
CA ILE A 374 3.22 -12.71 11.34
C ILE A 374 3.24 -13.12 9.85
N ILE A 375 2.89 -12.22 8.92
CA ILE A 375 2.55 -12.60 7.53
C ILE A 375 3.72 -12.49 6.57
N ILE A 376 4.67 -11.58 6.81
CA ILE A 376 5.75 -11.29 5.86
C ILE A 376 6.75 -12.43 5.70
N GLY A 377 6.80 -13.34 6.67
CA GLY A 377 7.54 -14.59 6.56
C GLY A 377 7.06 -15.49 5.44
N ALA A 378 5.73 -15.59 5.27
CA ALA A 378 5.10 -16.52 4.33
C ALA A 378 4.69 -15.83 3.02
N ALA A 379 4.05 -14.66 3.07
CA ALA A 379 3.34 -14.12 1.91
C ALA A 379 4.17 -13.19 1.00
N ILE A 380 5.20 -12.51 1.50
CA ILE A 380 5.98 -11.55 0.68
C ILE A 380 7.17 -12.24 -0.02
N PHE A 381 7.59 -13.41 0.45
CA PHE A 381 8.79 -14.08 -0.06
C PHE A 381 8.66 -15.58 -0.36
N GLY A 382 7.48 -16.19 -0.17
CA GLY A 382 7.24 -17.54 -0.70
C GLY A 382 6.18 -18.34 0.04
N THR A 383 4.94 -18.28 -0.46
CA THR A 383 3.99 -19.41 -0.48
C THR A 383 3.19 -19.35 -1.76
#